data_AF-A0A0Q0HMA0-F1
#
_entry.id   AF-A0A0Q0HMA0-F1
#
_cell.length_a   1.000
_cell.length_b   1.000
_cell.length_c   1.000
_cell.angle_alpha   90.00
_cell.angle_beta   90.00
_cell.angle_gamma   90.00
#
_symmetry.space_group_name_H-M   'P 1'
#
loop_
_entity.id
_entity.type
_entity.pdbx_description
1 polymer ?
#
loop_
_entity_poly.entity_id
_entity_poly.type
_entity_poly.pdbx_seq_one_letter_code
_entity_poly.pdbx_strand_id
1 'polypeptide(L)'
;MSIEEIFKIAAAIIASLGGGALLLAAFSHWLGSLWAKRMLQNERAKHEESLQKLKAKNEAALEDLKAQIDTLKQKELNRHFDKLAIYKDVIHIVSEILRELEAVATSKQESISADVEHSFSLNRNKAYGYISLVSCQEVLDKYNEMIDFFIPLLYEGKQATWEQMREKADSMLNAMRNDLGINEGEVVYRGTR
;
A
#
# COMPACT_ATOMS: atom_id res chain seq x y z
N MET A 1 -44.96 88.96 -31.04
CA MET A 1 -44.47 88.03 -30.01
C MET A 1 -43.46 88.79 -29.16
N SER A 2 -43.71 88.93 -27.86
CA SER A 2 -42.83 89.68 -26.97
C SER A 2 -41.62 88.82 -26.55
N ILE A 3 -40.48 89.44 -26.23
CA ILE A 3 -39.27 88.74 -25.75
C ILE A 3 -39.56 87.89 -24.49
N GLU A 4 -40.50 88.33 -23.66
CA GLU A 4 -40.95 87.58 -22.47
C GLU A 4 -41.69 86.29 -22.81
N GLU A 5 -42.50 86.29 -23.88
CA GLU A 5 -43.21 85.09 -24.34
C GLU A 5 -42.23 84.04 -24.87
N ILE A 6 -41.19 84.46 -25.60
CA ILE A 6 -40.14 83.58 -26.12
C ILE A 6 -39.37 82.94 -24.96
N PHE A 7 -39.01 83.72 -23.94
CA PHE A 7 -38.33 83.22 -22.74
C PHE A 7 -39.19 82.22 -21.95
N LYS A 8 -40.49 82.48 -21.78
CA LYS A 8 -41.42 81.56 -21.11
C LYS A 8 -41.56 80.23 -21.85
N ILE A 9 -41.68 80.28 -23.18
CA ILE A 9 -41.79 79.08 -24.02
C ILE A 9 -40.48 78.29 -23.98
N ALA A 10 -39.33 78.95 -24.13
CA ALA A 10 -38.02 78.30 -24.05
C ALA A 10 -37.77 77.66 -22.66
N ALA A 11 -38.11 78.36 -21.58
CA ALA A 11 -37.99 77.83 -20.22
C ALA A 11 -38.93 76.65 -19.98
N ALA A 12 -40.16 76.67 -20.48
CA ALA A 12 -41.10 75.55 -20.39
C ALA A 12 -40.63 74.33 -21.20
N ILE A 13 -40.06 74.54 -22.40
CA ILE A 13 -39.48 73.49 -23.23
C ILE A 13 -38.28 72.85 -22.52
N ILE A 14 -37.34 73.66 -22.00
CA ILE A 14 -36.15 73.16 -21.27
C ILE A 14 -36.56 72.46 -19.97
N ALA A 15 -37.54 72.99 -19.23
CA ALA A 15 -38.03 72.36 -18.00
C ALA A 15 -38.74 71.02 -18.28
N SER A 16 -39.50 70.93 -19.37
CA SER A 16 -40.16 69.69 -19.81
C SER A 16 -39.16 68.64 -20.27
N LEU A 17 -38.18 69.01 -21.11
CA LEU A 17 -37.11 68.14 -21.58
C LEU A 17 -36.15 67.73 -20.45
N GLY A 18 -35.77 68.67 -19.59
CA GLY A 18 -34.91 68.45 -18.43
C GLY A 18 -35.57 67.57 -17.36
N GLY A 19 -36.86 67.78 -17.09
CA GLY A 19 -37.65 66.93 -16.18
C GLY A 19 -37.81 65.52 -16.73
N GLY A 20 -38.06 65.36 -18.03
CA GLY A 20 -38.11 64.06 -18.70
C GLY A 20 -36.76 63.32 -18.66
N ALA A 21 -35.65 64.03 -18.91
CA ALA A 21 -34.30 63.46 -18.84
C ALA A 21 -33.95 62.98 -17.42
N LEU A 22 -34.33 63.74 -16.39
CA LEU A 22 -34.14 63.35 -14.99
C LEU A 22 -34.93 62.09 -14.63
N LEU A 23 -36.19 61.99 -15.06
CA LEU A 23 -37.01 60.79 -14.83
C LEU A 23 -36.44 59.57 -15.54
N LEU A 24 -35.99 59.71 -16.80
CA LEU A 24 -35.35 58.63 -17.54
C LEU A 24 -34.03 58.20 -16.89
N ALA A 25 -33.21 59.15 -16.43
CA ALA A 25 -31.96 58.86 -15.73
C ALA A 25 -32.21 58.14 -14.40
N ALA A 26 -33.18 58.60 -13.60
CA ALA A 26 -33.55 57.97 -12.33
C ALA A 26 -34.10 56.55 -12.55
N PHE A 27 -34.94 56.35 -13.57
CA PHE A 27 -35.51 55.05 -13.90
C PHE A 27 -34.45 54.08 -14.46
N SER A 28 -33.55 54.58 -15.32
CA SER A 28 -32.40 53.82 -15.83
C SER A 28 -31.47 53.39 -14.69
N HIS A 29 -31.18 54.28 -13.74
CA HIS A 29 -30.39 53.97 -12.56
C HIS A 29 -31.06 52.92 -11.67
N TRP A 30 -32.38 53.06 -11.43
CA TRP A 30 -33.14 52.11 -10.63
C TRP A 30 -33.14 50.71 -11.26
N LEU A 31 -33.44 50.60 -12.57
CA LEU A 31 -33.37 49.34 -13.30
C LEU A 31 -31.95 48.76 -13.27
N GLY A 32 -30.93 49.56 -13.57
CA GLY A 32 -29.53 49.13 -13.53
C GLY A 32 -29.14 48.57 -12.16
N SER A 33 -29.55 49.23 -11.07
CA SER A 33 -29.30 48.76 -9.71
C SER A 33 -29.97 47.42 -9.39
N LEU A 34 -31.18 47.19 -9.92
CA LEU A 34 -31.95 45.96 -9.71
C LEU A 34 -31.38 44.79 -10.50
N TRP A 35 -30.97 45.03 -11.75
CA TRP A 35 -30.28 44.04 -12.58
C TRP A 35 -28.89 43.70 -12.03
N ALA A 36 -28.12 44.67 -11.58
CA ALA A 36 -26.82 44.45 -10.94
C ALA A 36 -26.94 43.59 -9.68
N LYS A 37 -27.92 43.88 -8.80
CA LYS A 37 -28.19 43.06 -7.61
C LYS A 37 -28.59 41.63 -7.97
N ARG A 38 -29.48 41.44 -8.96
CA ARG A 38 -29.90 40.10 -9.41
C ARG A 38 -28.74 39.31 -10.03
N MET A 39 -27.92 39.97 -10.84
CA MET A 39 -26.74 39.34 -11.45
C MET A 39 -25.74 38.89 -10.38
N LEU A 40 -25.41 39.76 -9.41
CA LEU A 40 -24.52 39.42 -8.30
C LEU A 40 -25.07 38.28 -7.44
N GLN A 41 -26.37 38.25 -7.15
CA GLN A 41 -27.00 37.15 -6.42
C GLN A 41 -26.89 35.83 -7.19
N ASN A 42 -27.12 35.86 -8.50
CA ASN A 42 -27.02 34.66 -9.35
C ASN A 42 -25.58 34.15 -9.46
N GLU A 43 -24.60 35.04 -9.61
CA GLU A 43 -23.18 34.66 -9.61
C GLU A 43 -22.75 34.07 -8.26
N ARG A 44 -23.17 34.67 -7.14
CA ARG A 44 -22.91 34.12 -5.80
C ARG A 44 -23.52 32.73 -5.65
N ALA A 45 -24.78 32.54 -6.04
CA ALA A 45 -25.44 31.24 -5.97
C ALA A 45 -24.71 30.18 -6.81
N LYS A 46 -24.27 30.54 -8.03
CA LYS A 46 -23.45 29.64 -8.87
C LYS A 46 -22.11 29.31 -8.24
N HIS A 47 -21.44 30.29 -7.65
CA HIS A 47 -20.17 30.06 -6.95
C HIS A 47 -20.35 29.18 -5.72
N GLU A 48 -21.37 29.42 -4.89
CA GLU A 48 -21.71 28.58 -3.75
C GLU A 48 -22.03 27.14 -4.17
N GLU A 49 -22.83 26.96 -5.23
CA GLU A 49 -23.12 25.64 -5.79
C GLU A 49 -21.85 24.95 -6.29
N SER A 50 -20.97 25.68 -6.99
CA SER A 50 -19.70 25.13 -7.47
C SER A 50 -18.77 24.73 -6.34
N LEU A 51 -18.71 25.53 -5.26
CA LEU A 51 -17.95 25.24 -4.05
C LEU A 51 -18.52 24.02 -3.33
N GLN A 52 -19.84 23.90 -3.21
CA GLN A 52 -20.47 22.74 -2.61
C GLN A 52 -20.21 21.47 -3.42
N LYS A 53 -20.33 21.54 -4.75
CA LYS A 53 -19.97 20.42 -5.64
C LYS A 53 -18.51 20.03 -5.51
N LEU A 54 -17.60 20.99 -5.43
CA LEU A 54 -16.18 20.71 -5.29
C LEU A 54 -15.85 20.10 -3.92
N LYS A 55 -16.46 20.62 -2.84
CA LYS A 55 -16.35 20.04 -1.49
C LYS A 55 -16.87 18.61 -1.45
N ALA A 56 -18.07 18.36 -1.97
CA ALA A 56 -18.64 17.02 -2.03
C ALA A 56 -17.78 16.04 -2.84
N LYS A 57 -17.21 16.49 -3.97
CA LYS A 57 -16.25 15.69 -4.75
C LYS A 57 -14.98 15.38 -3.97
N ASN A 58 -14.42 16.36 -3.28
CA ASN A 58 -13.22 16.17 -2.47
C ASN A 58 -13.48 15.24 -1.28
N GLU A 59 -14.63 15.37 -0.61
CA GLU A 59 -15.04 14.50 0.50
C GLU A 59 -15.22 13.05 0.02
N ALA A 60 -15.91 12.85 -1.11
CA ALA A 60 -16.07 11.53 -1.71
C ALA A 60 -14.72 10.92 -2.12
N ALA A 61 -13.81 11.71 -2.72
CA ALA A 61 -12.48 11.24 -3.07
C ALA A 61 -11.64 10.89 -1.84
N LEU A 62 -11.76 11.66 -0.75
CA LEU A 62 -11.07 11.36 0.52
C LEU A 62 -11.59 10.07 1.16
N GLU A 63 -12.90 9.84 1.14
CA GLU A 63 -13.50 8.62 1.66
C GLU A 63 -13.08 7.40 0.85
N ASP A 64 -13.10 7.51 -0.47
CA ASP A 64 -12.63 6.45 -1.38
C ASP A 64 -11.15 6.13 -1.16
N LEU A 65 -10.29 7.14 -1.09
CA LEU A 65 -8.85 6.95 -0.80
C LEU A 65 -8.61 6.28 0.55
N LYS A 66 -9.39 6.64 1.59
CA LYS A 66 -9.31 5.98 2.90
C LYS A 66 -9.70 4.50 2.79
N ALA A 67 -10.81 4.19 2.11
CA ALA A 67 -11.25 2.82 1.91
C ALA A 67 -10.22 1.98 1.14
N GLN A 68 -9.57 2.57 0.13
CA GLN A 68 -8.48 1.94 -0.61
C GLN A 68 -7.26 1.67 0.29
N ILE A 69 -6.84 2.66 1.09
CA ILE A 69 -5.74 2.50 2.05
C ILE A 69 -6.04 1.38 3.04
N ASP A 70 -7.24 1.34 3.62
CA ASP A 70 -7.61 0.32 4.60
C ASP A 70 -7.63 -1.08 3.98
N THR A 71 -8.13 -1.19 2.74
CA THR A 71 -8.09 -2.45 1.97
C THR A 71 -6.65 -2.90 1.71
N LEU A 72 -5.76 -1.98 1.31
CA LEU A 72 -4.36 -2.29 1.06
C LEU A 72 -3.62 -2.71 2.33
N LYS A 73 -3.84 -2.00 3.45
CA LYS A 73 -3.29 -2.36 4.76
C LYS A 73 -3.73 -3.77 5.17
N GLN A 74 -5.01 -4.09 5.00
CA GLN A 74 -5.52 -5.42 5.34
C GLN A 74 -4.88 -6.51 4.47
N LYS A 75 -4.78 -6.28 3.16
CA LYS A 75 -4.12 -7.22 2.23
C LYS A 75 -2.66 -7.45 2.59
N GLU A 76 -1.93 -6.39 2.89
CA GLU A 76 -0.51 -6.47 3.25
C GLU A 76 -0.31 -7.19 4.58
N LEU A 77 -1.13 -6.88 5.58
CA LEU A 77 -1.10 -7.57 6.87
C LEU A 77 -1.40 -9.07 6.72
N ASN A 78 -2.41 -9.44 5.93
CA ASN A 78 -2.72 -10.83 5.64
C ASN A 78 -1.54 -11.52 4.94
N ARG A 79 -0.93 -10.87 3.94
CA ARG A 79 0.26 -11.38 3.24
C ARG A 79 1.42 -11.66 4.19
N HIS A 80 1.66 -10.78 5.17
CA HIS A 80 2.67 -11.00 6.21
C HIS A 80 2.34 -12.21 7.10
N PHE A 81 1.09 -12.37 7.52
CA PHE A 81 0.67 -13.53 8.31
C PHE A 81 0.76 -14.84 7.52
N ASP A 82 0.35 -14.84 6.25
CA ASP A 82 0.44 -16.00 5.37
C ASP A 82 1.91 -16.41 5.15
N LYS A 83 2.79 -15.43 4.93
CA LYS A 83 4.24 -15.67 4.82
C LYS A 83 4.81 -16.28 6.10
N LEU A 84 4.44 -15.75 7.27
CA LEU A 84 4.87 -16.30 8.56
C LEU A 84 4.36 -17.73 8.77
N ALA A 85 3.12 -18.02 8.38
CA ALA A 85 2.55 -19.37 8.45
C ALA A 85 3.32 -20.35 7.56
N ILE A 86 3.63 -19.95 6.33
CA ILE A 86 4.42 -20.77 5.39
C ILE A 86 5.85 -20.97 5.92
N TYR A 87 6.47 -19.96 6.54
CA TYR A 87 7.79 -20.12 7.16
C TYR A 87 7.77 -21.11 8.31
N LYS A 88 6.71 -21.11 9.12
CA LYS A 88 6.52 -22.13 10.14
C LYS A 88 6.44 -23.54 9.54
N ASP A 89 5.72 -23.71 8.43
CA ASP A 89 5.62 -25.01 7.74
C ASP A 89 6.98 -25.45 7.17
N VAL A 90 7.75 -24.52 6.59
CA VAL A 90 9.12 -24.79 6.13
C VAL A 90 10.01 -25.20 7.30
N ILE A 91 9.92 -24.52 8.45
CA ILE A 91 10.68 -24.88 9.65
C ILE A 91 10.33 -26.29 10.13
N HIS A 92 9.05 -26.68 10.09
CA HIS A 92 8.63 -28.05 10.42
C HIS A 92 9.29 -29.07 9.48
N ILE A 93 9.26 -28.82 8.17
CA ILE A 93 9.89 -29.69 7.16
C ILE A 93 11.41 -29.79 7.36
N VAL A 94 12.08 -28.66 7.60
CA VAL A 94 13.54 -28.63 7.83
C VAL A 94 13.90 -29.34 9.14
N SER A 95 13.06 -29.25 10.16
CA SER A 95 13.24 -29.99 11.41
C SER A 95 13.14 -31.50 11.21
N GLU A 96 12.24 -31.97 10.34
CA GLU A 96 12.16 -33.39 9.97
C GLU A 96 13.43 -33.86 9.25
N ILE A 97 13.92 -33.07 8.28
CA ILE A 97 15.17 -33.35 7.57
C ILE A 97 16.35 -33.42 8.55
N LEU A 98 16.49 -32.45 9.43
CA LEU A 98 17.57 -32.41 10.43
C LEU A 98 17.52 -33.60 11.38
N ARG A 99 16.32 -34.00 11.85
CA ARG A 99 16.13 -35.18 12.69
C ARG A 99 16.61 -36.46 12.00
N GLU A 100 16.26 -36.62 10.72
CA GLU A 100 16.66 -37.78 9.92
C GLU A 100 18.19 -37.82 9.73
N LEU A 101 18.81 -36.68 9.41
CA LEU A 101 20.25 -36.56 9.25
C LEU A 101 21.02 -36.75 10.57
N GLU A 102 20.50 -36.25 11.70
CA GLU A 102 21.11 -36.43 13.02
C GLU A 102 21.11 -37.91 13.43
N ALA A 103 20.02 -38.64 13.17
CA ALA A 103 19.93 -40.07 13.47
C ALA A 103 21.00 -40.88 12.73
N VAL A 104 21.28 -40.50 11.48
CA VAL A 104 22.34 -41.08 10.65
C VAL A 104 23.73 -40.67 11.15
N ALA A 105 23.95 -39.37 11.43
CA ALA A 105 25.24 -38.83 11.87
C ALA A 105 25.69 -39.37 13.25
N THR A 106 24.75 -39.68 14.14
CA THR A 106 25.06 -40.19 15.49
C THR A 106 25.33 -41.70 15.52
N SER A 107 25.51 -42.35 14.35
CA SER A 107 25.80 -43.79 14.23
C SER A 107 24.74 -44.71 14.85
N LYS A 108 23.48 -44.26 14.97
CA LYS A 108 22.36 -45.11 15.44
C LYS A 108 21.80 -46.02 14.33
N GLN A 109 22.15 -45.75 13.07
CA GLN A 109 21.87 -46.59 11.91
C GLN A 109 23.15 -46.78 11.10
N GLU A 110 23.49 -48.03 10.76
CA GLU A 110 24.67 -48.37 9.95
C GLU A 110 24.54 -47.94 8.48
N SER A 111 23.30 -47.71 8.02
CA SER A 111 22.99 -47.28 6.65
C SER A 111 21.72 -46.44 6.61
N ILE A 112 21.65 -45.54 5.63
CA ILE A 112 20.46 -44.71 5.37
C ILE A 112 19.40 -45.61 4.74
N SER A 113 18.19 -45.63 5.30
CA SER A 113 17.10 -46.42 4.73
C SER A 113 16.51 -45.73 3.49
N ALA A 114 15.97 -46.52 2.55
CA ALA A 114 15.29 -45.99 1.38
C ALA A 114 14.11 -45.07 1.74
N ASP A 115 13.46 -45.31 2.89
CA ASP A 115 12.38 -44.47 3.41
C ASP A 115 12.89 -43.06 3.78
N VAL A 116 14.08 -42.96 4.36
CA VAL A 116 14.70 -41.67 4.71
C VAL A 116 15.12 -40.92 3.44
N GLU A 117 15.69 -41.60 2.44
CA GLU A 117 16.01 -40.97 1.14
C GLU A 117 14.76 -40.42 0.45
N HIS A 118 13.67 -41.18 0.47
CA HIS A 118 12.40 -40.75 -0.09
C HIS A 118 11.80 -39.57 0.69
N SER A 119 11.81 -39.65 2.03
CA SER A 119 11.36 -38.57 2.93
C SER A 119 12.11 -37.27 2.64
N PHE A 120 13.44 -37.31 2.62
CA PHE A 120 14.29 -36.17 2.30
C PHE A 120 13.98 -35.58 0.92
N SER A 121 13.88 -36.41 -0.11
CA SER A 121 13.60 -35.95 -1.48
C SER A 121 12.24 -35.27 -1.60
N LEU A 122 11.22 -35.81 -0.92
CA LEU A 122 9.89 -35.21 -0.88
C LEU A 122 9.90 -33.88 -0.11
N ASN A 123 10.50 -33.88 1.08
CA ASN A 123 10.52 -32.74 1.99
C ASN A 123 11.32 -31.56 1.42
N ARG A 124 12.47 -31.80 0.77
CA ARG A 124 13.21 -30.72 0.12
C ARG A 124 12.40 -30.05 -1.00
N ASN A 125 11.69 -30.84 -1.82
CA ASN A 125 10.89 -30.29 -2.91
C ASN A 125 9.68 -29.49 -2.39
N LYS A 126 9.05 -29.95 -1.31
CA LYS A 126 7.96 -29.19 -0.64
C LYS A 126 8.47 -27.86 -0.08
N ALA A 127 9.57 -27.88 0.67
CA ALA A 127 10.16 -26.66 1.23
C ALA A 127 10.58 -25.67 0.13
N TYR A 128 11.22 -26.16 -0.95
CA TYR A 128 11.55 -25.34 -2.11
C TYR A 128 10.32 -24.65 -2.71
N GLY A 129 9.22 -25.39 -2.90
CA GLY A 129 7.96 -24.84 -3.42
C GLY A 129 7.38 -23.76 -2.51
N TYR A 130 7.33 -24.02 -1.20
CA TYR A 130 6.85 -23.04 -0.22
C TYR A 130 7.70 -21.77 -0.19
N ILE A 131 9.02 -21.88 -0.13
CA ILE A 131 9.94 -20.74 -0.13
C ILE A 131 9.79 -19.93 -1.42
N SER A 132 9.76 -20.61 -2.59
CA SER A 132 9.63 -19.94 -3.88
C SER A 132 8.34 -19.12 -4.03
N LEU A 133 7.28 -19.47 -3.30
CA LEU A 133 6.00 -18.76 -3.36
C LEU A 133 5.99 -17.45 -2.56
N VAL A 134 6.75 -17.36 -1.46
CA VAL A 134 6.58 -16.25 -0.48
C VAL A 134 7.86 -15.53 -0.10
N SER A 135 9.03 -16.06 -0.45
CA SER A 135 10.33 -15.54 -0.02
C SER A 135 11.05 -14.71 -1.07
N CYS A 136 12.05 -13.96 -0.62
CA CYS A 136 13.03 -13.33 -1.50
C CYS A 136 14.12 -14.33 -1.94
N GLN A 137 14.92 -13.93 -2.93
CA GLN A 137 16.01 -14.74 -3.48
C GLN A 137 17.04 -15.14 -2.41
N GLU A 138 17.35 -14.24 -1.46
CA GLU A 138 18.33 -14.50 -0.41
C GLU A 138 17.95 -15.70 0.48
N VAL A 139 16.67 -15.80 0.87
CA VAL A 139 16.17 -16.96 1.63
C VAL A 139 16.29 -18.24 0.82
N LEU A 140 15.95 -18.19 -0.47
CA LEU A 140 16.04 -19.34 -1.37
C LEU A 140 17.50 -19.78 -1.54
N ASP A 141 18.44 -18.84 -1.67
CA ASP A 141 19.87 -19.13 -1.78
C ASP A 141 20.39 -19.80 -0.51
N LYS A 142 20.03 -19.29 0.68
CA LYS A 142 20.40 -19.92 1.96
C LYS A 142 19.78 -21.29 2.17
N TYR A 143 18.55 -21.49 1.72
CA TYR A 143 17.92 -22.81 1.69
C TYR A 143 18.67 -23.77 0.75
N ASN A 144 19.03 -23.34 -0.45
CA ASN A 144 19.76 -24.17 -1.41
C ASN A 144 21.16 -24.52 -0.90
N GLU A 145 21.89 -23.55 -0.32
CA GLU A 145 23.18 -23.79 0.34
C GLU A 145 23.09 -24.88 1.42
N MET A 146 21.98 -24.92 2.17
CA MET A 146 21.72 -25.95 3.18
C MET A 146 21.42 -27.31 2.54
N ILE A 147 20.55 -27.37 1.53
CA ILE A 147 20.20 -28.63 0.85
C ILE A 147 21.40 -29.21 0.11
N ASP A 148 22.19 -28.39 -0.57
CA ASP A 148 23.42 -28.80 -1.26
C ASP A 148 24.45 -29.36 -0.27
N PHE A 149 24.47 -28.86 0.97
CA PHE A 149 25.27 -29.43 2.04
C PHE A 149 24.73 -30.80 2.52
N PHE A 150 23.41 -30.99 2.57
CA PHE A 150 22.78 -32.22 3.05
C PHE A 150 22.78 -33.37 2.03
N ILE A 151 22.70 -33.08 0.72
CA ILE A 151 22.66 -34.09 -0.34
C ILE A 151 23.83 -35.09 -0.25
N PRO A 152 25.09 -34.66 -0.13
CA PRO A 152 26.21 -35.59 0.00
C PRO A 152 26.21 -36.40 1.30
N LEU A 153 25.62 -35.88 2.38
CA LEU A 153 25.48 -36.62 3.63
C LEU A 153 24.54 -37.81 3.43
N LEU A 154 23.48 -37.59 2.63
CA LEU A 154 22.46 -38.59 2.41
C LEU A 154 22.81 -39.62 1.33
N TYR A 155 23.38 -39.19 0.20
CA TYR A 155 23.56 -40.06 -0.96
C TYR A 155 25.01 -40.52 -1.17
N GLU A 156 25.99 -39.84 -0.59
CA GLU A 156 27.42 -40.14 -0.78
C GLU A 156 28.09 -40.67 0.51
N GLY A 157 27.34 -40.78 1.61
CA GLY A 157 27.85 -41.25 2.90
C GLY A 157 28.86 -40.32 3.57
N LYS A 158 28.89 -39.03 3.17
CA LYS A 158 29.74 -38.03 3.83
C LYS A 158 29.28 -37.81 5.28
N GLN A 159 30.23 -37.52 6.15
CA GLN A 159 29.97 -37.25 7.56
C GLN A 159 30.01 -35.74 7.81
N ALA A 160 29.13 -35.27 8.69
CA ALA A 160 29.12 -33.90 9.18
C ALA A 160 28.80 -33.89 10.67
N THR A 161 29.23 -32.83 11.36
CA THR A 161 28.83 -32.60 12.74
C THR A 161 27.45 -31.97 12.81
N TRP A 162 26.77 -32.14 13.95
CA TRP A 162 25.52 -31.42 14.24
C TRP A 162 25.68 -29.91 14.10
N GLU A 163 26.80 -29.37 14.57
CA GLU A 163 27.11 -27.94 14.49
C GLU A 163 27.13 -27.43 13.03
N GLN A 164 27.74 -28.17 12.11
CA GLN A 164 27.77 -27.81 10.69
C GLN A 164 26.39 -27.82 10.05
N MET A 165 25.56 -28.83 10.39
CA MET A 165 24.18 -28.90 9.89
C MET A 165 23.32 -27.77 10.45
N ARG A 166 23.46 -27.48 11.75
CA ARG A 166 22.77 -26.38 12.42
C ARG A 166 23.17 -25.03 11.83
N GLU A 167 24.46 -24.79 11.57
CA GLU A 167 24.93 -23.52 11.01
C GLU A 167 24.25 -23.19 9.67
N LYS A 168 24.04 -24.20 8.82
CA LYS A 168 23.28 -24.04 7.57
C LYS A 168 21.82 -23.69 7.82
N ALA A 169 21.18 -24.37 8.77
CA ALA A 169 19.80 -24.06 9.15
C ALA A 169 19.66 -22.66 9.78
N ASP A 170 20.58 -22.26 10.66
CA ASP A 170 20.61 -20.94 11.31
C ASP A 170 20.81 -19.82 10.27
N SER A 171 21.67 -20.03 9.27
CA SER A 171 21.84 -19.08 8.16
C SER A 171 20.54 -18.86 7.39
N MET A 172 19.82 -19.94 7.06
CA MET A 172 18.49 -19.86 6.43
C MET A 172 17.47 -19.14 7.34
N LEU A 173 17.43 -19.45 8.64
CA LEU A 173 16.54 -18.81 9.60
C LEU A 173 16.80 -17.30 9.72
N ASN A 174 18.07 -16.88 9.73
CA ASN A 174 18.42 -15.46 9.75
C ASN A 174 18.01 -14.75 8.46
N ALA A 175 18.15 -15.38 7.30
CA ALA A 175 17.62 -14.84 6.04
C ALA A 175 16.09 -14.68 6.11
N MET A 176 15.37 -15.68 6.63
CA MET A 176 13.91 -15.60 6.83
C MET A 176 13.51 -14.46 7.77
N ARG A 177 14.28 -14.24 8.84
CA ARG A 177 14.05 -13.12 9.78
C ARG A 177 14.21 -11.77 9.10
N ASN A 178 15.29 -11.57 8.35
CA ASN A 178 15.53 -10.34 7.60
C ASN A 178 14.40 -10.08 6.59
N ASP A 179 13.95 -11.12 5.90
CA ASP A 179 12.86 -11.07 4.92
C ASP A 179 11.46 -10.88 5.55
N LEU A 180 11.31 -11.10 6.86
CA LEU A 180 10.16 -10.70 7.67
C LEU A 180 10.31 -9.28 8.26
N GLY A 181 11.44 -8.61 8.04
CA GLY A 181 11.75 -7.28 8.60
C GLY A 181 12.30 -7.29 10.03
N ILE A 182 12.68 -8.46 10.55
CA ILE A 182 13.25 -8.65 11.89
C ILE A 182 14.77 -8.47 11.80
N ASN A 183 15.23 -7.24 11.99
CA ASN A 183 16.62 -6.82 11.70
C ASN A 183 17.45 -6.49 12.96
N GLU A 184 17.05 -6.95 14.14
CA GLU A 184 17.75 -6.69 15.42
C GLU A 184 19.08 -7.47 15.57
N GLY A 185 19.64 -7.95 14.47
CA GLY A 185 20.87 -8.75 14.40
C GLY A 185 20.61 -10.24 14.23
N GLU A 186 21.68 -10.95 13.85
CA GLU A 186 21.65 -12.40 13.63
C GLU A 186 21.50 -13.16 14.95
N VAL A 187 20.65 -14.20 14.91
CA VAL A 187 20.56 -15.19 15.97
C VAL A 187 21.64 -16.22 15.71
N VAL A 188 22.51 -16.37 16.69
CA VAL A 188 23.60 -17.35 16.67
C VAL A 188 23.50 -18.23 17.90
N TYR A 189 23.73 -19.53 17.72
CA TYR A 189 23.86 -20.44 18.85
C TYR A 189 25.10 -20.08 19.69
N ARG A 190 24.92 -19.89 20.99
CA ARG A 190 26.01 -19.54 21.95
C ARG A 190 26.30 -20.63 22.97
N GLY A 191 25.74 -21.82 22.78
CA GLY A 191 26.01 -22.96 23.66
C GLY A 191 27.27 -23.71 23.24
N THR A 192 27.50 -24.86 23.86
CA THR A 192 28.73 -25.65 23.73
C THR A 192 28.53 -27.00 23.03
N ARG A 193 27.34 -27.26 22.49
CA ARG A 193 26.97 -28.53 21.84
C ARG A 193 26.32 -28.29 20.48
#